data_AF-A0A9P1GWW5-F1
#
_entry.id   AF-A0A9P1GWW5-F1
#
_cell.length_a   1.000
_cell.length_b   1.000
_cell.length_c   1.000
_cell.angle_alpha   90.00
_cell.angle_beta   90.00
_cell.angle_gamma   90.00
#
_symmetry.space_group_name_H-M   'P 1'
#
loop_
_entity.id
_entity.type
_entity.pdbx_description
1 polymer ?
#
loop_
_entity_poly.entity_id
_entity_poly.type
_entity_poly.pdbx_seq_one_letter_code
_entity_poly.pdbx_strand_id
1 'polypeptide(L)'
;MDHHDAAVEKISSTVKAFHEQKQPFRIYHGSTNTTRRSTRSVDTVVDLSELNRVLAISADKSTAIVEPNVPMDALVAETLKHGLVPPVVMEFPGITAGGAFSGTGGESSSFRWGTFDRIVNRIEIVLANGDVLWASEDENSDLFTGAAGSFGTLGIVTLLEVQLVPALSKLVELTYHPVQSVGEANKKLHGFCVTDPKWDYVDGIMFSKDSGVITTGRLMTEGDESLVTARYMRASDDWYYTNVQMKLASKTGGWVDIVPIQDYLFRYDRGAFCSSPAV
;
A
#
# COMPACT_ATOMS: atom_id res chain seq x y z
N MET A 1 10.21 7.85 19.87
CA MET A 1 10.83 6.61 20.36
C MET A 1 10.28 6.25 21.72
N ASP A 2 10.41 7.07 22.76
CA ASP A 2 9.95 6.70 24.13
C ASP A 2 8.50 6.19 24.23
N HIS A 3 7.55 6.79 23.51
CA HIS A 3 6.16 6.31 23.48
C HIS A 3 6.00 4.97 22.77
N HIS A 4 6.77 4.75 21.70
CA HIS A 4 6.79 3.51 20.94
C HIS A 4 7.32 2.39 21.83
N ASP A 5 8.47 2.61 22.47
CA ASP A 5 9.14 1.62 23.32
C ASP A 5 8.23 1.19 24.49
N ALA A 6 7.54 2.14 25.13
CA ALA A 6 6.57 1.86 26.19
C ALA A 6 5.36 1.03 25.70
N ALA A 7 4.87 1.30 24.48
CA ALA A 7 3.79 0.53 23.88
C ALA A 7 4.25 -0.90 23.56
N VAL A 8 5.44 -1.06 22.99
CA VAL A 8 6.06 -2.36 22.67
C VAL A 8 6.30 -3.18 23.94
N GLU A 9 6.78 -2.56 25.02
CA GLU A 9 6.97 -3.24 26.30
C GLU A 9 5.65 -3.78 26.88
N LYS A 10 4.57 -3.00 26.78
CA LYS A 10 3.22 -3.44 27.16
C LYS A 10 2.75 -4.61 26.29
N ILE A 11 2.97 -4.56 24.98
CA ILE A 11 2.61 -5.62 24.03
C ILE A 11 3.39 -6.90 24.35
N SER A 12 4.71 -6.81 24.47
CA SER A 12 5.62 -7.90 24.83
C SER A 12 5.22 -8.57 26.14
N SER A 13 4.99 -7.78 27.20
CA SER A 13 4.55 -8.29 28.50
C SER A 13 3.20 -9.01 28.43
N THR A 14 2.27 -8.48 27.64
CA THR A 14 0.95 -9.10 27.45
C THR A 14 1.06 -10.43 26.69
N VAL A 15 1.84 -10.46 25.62
CA VAL A 15 2.08 -11.69 24.83
C VAL A 15 2.76 -12.76 25.69
N LYS A 16 3.74 -12.36 26.50
CA LYS A 16 4.41 -13.26 27.45
C LYS A 16 3.44 -13.87 28.46
N ALA A 17 2.52 -13.08 29.02
CA ALA A 17 1.50 -13.59 29.92
C ALA A 17 0.59 -14.63 29.23
N PHE A 18 0.16 -14.39 27.98
CA PHE A 18 -0.59 -15.37 27.20
C PHE A 18 0.23 -16.64 26.91
N HIS A 19 1.52 -16.50 26.64
CA HIS A 19 2.45 -17.61 26.42
C HIS A 19 2.55 -18.53 27.63
N GLU A 20 2.81 -17.95 28.81
CA GLU A 20 2.93 -18.68 30.08
C GLU A 20 1.63 -19.42 30.43
N GLN A 21 0.49 -18.83 30.11
CA GLN A 21 -0.84 -19.42 30.31
C GLN A 21 -1.25 -20.40 29.21
N LYS A 22 -0.46 -20.53 28.14
CA LYS A 22 -0.80 -21.30 26.92
C LYS A 22 -2.17 -20.91 26.34
N GLN A 23 -2.49 -19.63 26.43
CA GLN A 23 -3.77 -19.08 25.99
C GLN A 23 -3.61 -18.47 24.59
N PRO A 24 -4.47 -18.83 23.62
CA PRO A 24 -4.44 -18.19 22.31
C PRO A 24 -4.95 -16.75 22.42
N PHE A 25 -4.31 -15.85 21.68
CA PHE A 25 -4.73 -14.45 21.56
C PHE A 25 -4.96 -14.08 20.08
N ARG A 26 -5.56 -12.91 19.85
CA ARG A 26 -5.73 -12.31 18.53
C ARG A 26 -5.16 -10.90 18.52
N ILE A 27 -4.64 -10.50 17.36
CA ILE A 27 -4.20 -9.12 17.14
C ILE A 27 -5.42 -8.25 16.82
N TYR A 28 -5.46 -7.07 17.42
CA TYR A 28 -6.38 -5.99 17.09
C TYR A 28 -5.60 -4.74 16.72
N HIS A 29 -5.98 -4.17 15.58
CA HIS A 29 -5.26 -3.06 14.93
C HIS A 29 -6.19 -1.86 14.68
N GLY A 30 -7.29 -1.74 15.43
CA GLY A 30 -8.18 -0.57 15.40
C GLY A 30 -9.22 -0.55 14.28
N SER A 31 -8.89 -0.96 13.05
CA SER A 31 -9.79 -0.88 11.88
C SER A 31 -9.73 -2.14 11.03
N THR A 32 -10.82 -2.58 10.41
CA THR A 32 -10.79 -3.70 9.45
C THR A 32 -11.82 -3.51 8.35
N ASN A 33 -11.41 -3.72 7.11
CA ASN A 33 -12.32 -3.74 5.95
C ASN A 33 -13.07 -5.07 5.81
N THR A 34 -12.98 -5.97 6.81
CA THR A 34 -13.72 -7.23 6.80
C THR A 34 -15.19 -6.99 7.18
N THR A 35 -16.11 -7.53 6.38
CA THR A 35 -17.54 -7.57 6.70
C THR A 35 -17.90 -8.71 7.64
N ARG A 36 -16.93 -9.56 8.02
CA ARG A 36 -17.15 -10.68 8.94
C ARG A 36 -17.42 -10.16 10.34
N ARG A 37 -18.45 -10.72 11.00
CA ARG A 37 -18.74 -10.44 12.41
C ARG A 37 -17.52 -10.81 13.26
N SER A 38 -16.98 -9.84 13.98
CA SER A 38 -15.87 -10.08 14.90
C SER A 38 -16.34 -10.96 16.06
N THR A 39 -15.61 -12.05 16.31
CA THR A 39 -15.78 -12.92 17.49
C THR A 39 -14.69 -12.69 18.53
N ARG A 40 -13.96 -11.57 18.45
CA ARG A 40 -12.89 -11.22 19.39
C ARG A 40 -13.46 -10.93 20.78
N SER A 41 -12.88 -11.52 21.82
CA SER A 41 -13.12 -11.13 23.21
C SER A 41 -12.08 -10.12 23.63
N VAL A 42 -12.45 -9.14 24.45
CA VAL A 42 -11.52 -8.13 24.98
C VAL A 42 -10.38 -8.79 25.76
N ASP A 43 -10.66 -9.90 26.45
CA ASP A 43 -9.71 -10.62 27.31
C ASP A 43 -8.69 -11.48 26.53
N THR A 44 -8.85 -11.64 25.21
CA THR A 44 -7.97 -12.47 24.36
C THR A 44 -7.36 -11.69 23.21
N VAL A 45 -7.24 -10.38 23.37
CA VAL A 45 -6.76 -9.49 22.31
C VAL A 45 -5.51 -8.73 22.77
N VAL A 46 -4.55 -8.64 21.86
CA VAL A 46 -3.41 -7.72 21.94
C VAL A 46 -3.74 -6.52 21.05
N ASP A 47 -3.90 -5.36 21.67
CA ASP A 47 -4.26 -4.11 21.00
C ASP A 47 -2.99 -3.35 20.57
N LEU A 48 -2.91 -3.05 19.28
CA LEU A 48 -1.82 -2.30 18.66
C LEU A 48 -2.26 -0.93 18.16
N SER A 49 -3.52 -0.55 18.36
CA SER A 49 -4.13 0.64 17.74
C SER A 49 -3.39 1.96 18.04
N GLU A 50 -2.62 2.02 19.13
CA GLU A 50 -1.76 3.15 19.49
C GLU A 50 -0.49 3.27 18.63
N LEU A 51 -0.04 2.18 17.99
CA LEU A 51 1.13 2.12 17.11
C LEU A 51 0.79 2.60 15.68
N ASN A 52 0.53 3.89 15.51
CA ASN A 52 -0.01 4.50 14.29
C ASN A 52 0.76 5.73 13.77
N ARG A 53 2.04 5.88 14.14
CA ARG A 53 2.86 7.06 13.85
C ARG A 53 3.98 6.79 12.84
N VAL A 54 4.24 7.78 12.00
CA VAL A 54 5.50 7.90 11.27
C VAL A 54 6.53 8.49 12.23
N LEU A 55 7.53 7.71 12.62
CA LEU A 55 8.47 8.10 13.68
C LEU A 55 9.64 8.93 13.14
N ALA A 56 10.11 8.63 11.93
CA ALA A 56 11.22 9.35 11.30
C ALA A 56 11.19 9.21 9.78
N ILE A 57 11.66 10.23 9.07
CA ILE A 57 11.91 10.21 7.63
C ILE A 57 13.33 10.69 7.40
N SER A 58 14.13 9.87 6.71
CA SER A 58 15.54 10.12 6.42
C SER A 58 15.66 10.38 4.91
N ALA A 59 15.81 11.65 4.51
CA ALA A 59 15.91 11.99 3.09
C ALA A 59 17.25 11.62 2.46
N ASP A 60 18.31 11.54 3.28
CA ASP A 60 19.65 11.08 2.90
C ASP A 60 19.67 9.58 2.60
N LYS A 61 18.95 8.78 3.40
CA LYS A 61 18.85 7.32 3.23
C LYS A 61 17.66 6.89 2.36
N SER A 62 16.76 7.82 2.05
CA SER A 62 15.47 7.55 1.42
C SER A 62 14.69 6.45 2.16
N THR A 63 14.54 6.59 3.48
CA THR A 63 13.78 5.63 4.31
C THR A 63 12.82 6.33 5.27
N ALA A 64 11.77 5.62 5.67
CA ALA A 64 10.85 6.01 6.74
C ALA A 64 10.78 4.93 7.81
N ILE A 65 10.81 5.32 9.07
CA ILE A 65 10.52 4.45 10.22
C ILE A 65 9.07 4.64 10.60
N VAL A 66 8.27 3.59 10.50
CA VAL A 66 6.81 3.65 10.63
C VAL A 66 6.27 2.55 11.53
N GLU A 67 5.26 2.90 12.32
CA GLU A 67 4.50 1.94 13.10
C GLU A 67 3.47 1.18 12.22
N PRO A 68 3.07 -0.06 12.60
CA PRO A 68 2.28 -0.96 11.76
C PRO A 68 0.89 -0.45 11.42
N ASN A 69 0.29 0.44 12.23
CA ASN A 69 -1.04 0.98 11.98
C ASN A 69 -1.04 2.34 11.29
N VAL A 70 0.11 2.81 10.79
CA VAL A 70 0.13 3.96 9.88
C VAL A 70 -0.62 3.59 8.59
N PRO A 71 -1.72 4.29 8.25
CA PRO A 71 -2.42 4.07 6.99
C PRO A 71 -1.64 4.67 5.81
N MET A 72 -1.87 4.16 4.60
CA MET A 72 -1.15 4.57 3.39
C MET A 72 -1.31 6.05 3.06
N ASP A 73 -2.50 6.62 3.28
CA ASP A 73 -2.74 8.04 3.05
C ASP A 73 -1.89 8.94 3.96
N ALA A 74 -1.79 8.60 5.25
CA ALA A 74 -0.95 9.30 6.20
C ALA A 74 0.54 9.12 5.87
N LEU A 75 0.96 7.91 5.51
CA LEU A 75 2.34 7.63 5.11
C LEU A 75 2.76 8.46 3.89
N VAL A 76 1.92 8.47 2.84
CA VAL A 76 2.15 9.26 1.63
C VAL A 76 2.13 10.76 1.95
N ALA A 77 1.16 11.23 2.72
CA ALA A 77 1.06 12.64 3.08
C ALA A 77 2.30 13.13 3.85
N GLU A 78 2.85 12.32 4.76
CA GLU A 78 4.06 12.67 5.51
C GLU A 78 5.31 12.64 4.62
N THR A 79 5.51 11.56 3.85
CA THR A 79 6.69 11.41 2.98
C THR A 79 6.76 12.48 1.87
N LEU A 80 5.62 12.90 1.32
CA LEU A 80 5.57 13.95 0.30
C LEU A 80 5.99 15.33 0.82
N LYS A 81 5.94 15.59 2.13
CA LYS A 81 6.49 16.83 2.72
C LYS A 81 8.01 16.90 2.55
N HIS A 82 8.66 15.73 2.44
CA HIS A 82 10.09 15.58 2.20
C HIS A 82 10.44 15.38 0.72
N GLY A 83 9.45 15.48 -0.19
CA GLY A 83 9.67 15.24 -1.63
C GLY A 83 9.94 13.76 -1.95
N LEU A 84 9.45 12.86 -1.11
CA LEU A 84 9.64 11.42 -1.21
C LEU A 84 8.29 10.69 -1.19
N VAL A 85 8.27 9.43 -1.63
CA VAL A 85 7.10 8.54 -1.55
C VAL A 85 7.58 7.08 -1.44
N PRO A 86 6.87 6.18 -0.76
CA PRO A 86 7.17 4.75 -0.87
C PRO A 86 7.03 4.28 -2.33
N PRO A 87 7.93 3.41 -2.84
CA PRO A 87 7.83 2.91 -4.20
C PRO A 87 6.53 2.13 -4.44
N VAL A 88 6.10 1.36 -3.45
CA VAL A 88 4.89 0.53 -3.46
C VAL A 88 3.88 1.12 -2.48
N VAL A 89 2.72 1.56 -2.99
CA VAL A 89 1.63 2.09 -2.17
C VAL A 89 0.31 1.49 -2.60
N MET A 90 -0.27 0.66 -1.73
CA MET A 90 -1.58 0.06 -1.92
C MET A 90 -2.63 1.14 -2.15
N GLU A 91 -3.49 0.87 -3.12
CA GLU A 91 -4.38 1.88 -3.72
C GLU A 91 -5.62 2.22 -2.87
N PHE A 92 -5.64 1.69 -1.65
CA PHE A 92 -6.65 1.95 -0.63
C PHE A 92 -6.03 2.71 0.53
N PRO A 93 -6.49 3.93 0.82
CA PRO A 93 -5.85 4.82 1.79
C PRO A 93 -5.76 4.21 3.19
N GLY A 94 -6.80 3.46 3.61
CA GLY A 94 -6.87 2.86 4.94
C GLY A 94 -6.08 1.56 5.15
N ILE A 95 -5.42 1.01 4.12
CA ILE A 95 -4.51 -0.14 4.33
C ILE A 95 -3.31 0.35 5.14
N THR A 96 -2.90 -0.43 6.15
CA THR A 96 -1.79 -0.04 7.03
C THR A 96 -0.45 -0.64 6.60
N ALA A 97 0.67 -0.02 6.98
CA ALA A 97 2.02 -0.51 6.65
C ALA A 97 2.27 -1.94 7.15
N GLY A 98 1.87 -2.25 8.39
CA GLY A 98 2.02 -3.59 8.97
C GLY A 98 1.10 -4.62 8.29
N GLY A 99 -0.11 -4.21 7.90
CA GLY A 99 -1.03 -5.05 7.13
C GLY A 99 -0.52 -5.35 5.73
N ALA A 100 0.05 -4.35 5.05
CA ALA A 100 0.66 -4.50 3.73
C ALA A 100 1.88 -5.42 3.75
N PHE A 101 2.74 -5.31 4.77
CA PHE A 101 3.86 -6.24 4.97
C PHE A 101 3.38 -7.66 5.27
N SER A 102 2.50 -7.81 6.27
CA SER A 102 2.03 -9.13 6.74
C SER A 102 1.12 -9.84 5.74
N GLY A 103 0.53 -9.11 4.79
CA GLY A 103 -0.35 -9.62 3.74
C GLY A 103 0.22 -9.52 2.32
N THR A 104 1.51 -9.17 2.16
CA THR A 104 2.20 -9.02 0.87
C THR A 104 1.43 -8.16 -0.14
N GLY A 105 1.12 -6.92 0.24
CA GLY A 105 0.35 -5.99 -0.58
C GLY A 105 1.03 -5.72 -1.92
N GLY A 106 0.28 -5.79 -3.01
CA GLY A 106 0.75 -5.48 -4.36
C GLY A 106 -0.17 -4.49 -5.08
N GLU A 107 0.37 -3.79 -6.05
CA GLU A 107 -0.31 -2.72 -6.81
C GLU A 107 0.38 -2.47 -8.16
N SER A 108 -0.01 -1.39 -8.84
CA SER A 108 0.47 -0.96 -10.15
C SER A 108 1.99 -0.80 -10.35
N SER A 109 2.80 -0.52 -9.33
CA SER A 109 4.26 -0.47 -9.42
C SER A 109 4.94 -1.82 -9.10
N SER A 110 4.19 -2.80 -8.60
CA SER A 110 4.74 -4.05 -8.06
C SER A 110 5.45 -4.91 -9.10
N PHE A 111 5.18 -4.73 -10.39
CA PHE A 111 5.93 -5.41 -11.45
C PHE A 111 7.42 -5.02 -11.45
N ARG A 112 7.75 -3.82 -10.92
CA ARG A 112 9.10 -3.28 -10.83
C ARG A 112 9.72 -3.48 -9.45
N TRP A 113 8.97 -3.18 -8.39
CA TRP A 113 9.47 -3.15 -7.02
C TRP A 113 9.12 -4.39 -6.20
N GLY A 114 8.29 -5.29 -6.74
CA GLY A 114 7.70 -6.39 -5.97
C GLY A 114 6.54 -5.93 -5.10
N THR A 115 6.15 -6.78 -4.15
CA THR A 115 5.14 -6.48 -3.13
C THR A 115 5.72 -5.61 -2.02
N PHE A 116 4.86 -5.08 -1.15
CA PHE A 116 5.22 -4.13 -0.10
C PHE A 116 6.34 -4.64 0.83
N ASP A 117 6.40 -5.95 1.10
CA ASP A 117 7.50 -6.56 1.86
C ASP A 117 8.89 -6.34 1.24
N ARG A 118 8.96 -6.19 -0.09
CA ARG A 118 10.23 -6.01 -0.82
C ARG A 118 10.81 -4.62 -0.70
N ILE A 119 10.02 -3.65 -0.25
CA ILE A 119 10.47 -2.29 0.04
C ILE A 119 10.66 -2.05 1.54
N VAL A 120 10.62 -3.10 2.37
CA VAL A 120 10.94 -3.02 3.80
C VAL A 120 12.36 -3.51 4.01
N ASN A 121 13.20 -2.72 4.68
CA ASN A 121 14.59 -3.09 4.97
C ASN A 121 14.70 -3.98 6.21
N ARG A 122 13.87 -3.69 7.22
CA ARG A 122 13.85 -4.40 8.50
C ARG A 122 12.55 -4.14 9.25
N ILE A 123 12.26 -5.04 10.17
CA ILE A 123 11.12 -4.96 11.08
C ILE A 123 11.57 -5.16 12.53
N GLU A 124 10.82 -4.55 13.44
CA GLU A 124 10.76 -4.99 14.83
C GLU A 124 9.54 -5.88 15.01
N ILE A 125 9.71 -7.01 15.69
CA ILE A 125 8.67 -8.02 15.86
C ILE A 125 8.67 -8.59 17.29
N VAL A 126 7.48 -8.70 17.87
CA VAL A 126 7.24 -9.39 19.15
C VAL A 126 6.83 -10.83 18.86
N LEU A 127 7.63 -11.79 19.31
CA LEU A 127 7.37 -13.22 19.15
C LEU A 127 6.34 -13.74 20.14
N ALA A 128 5.84 -14.96 19.91
CA ALA A 128 4.83 -15.60 20.74
C ALA A 128 5.26 -15.88 22.19
N ASN A 129 6.56 -15.82 22.51
CA ASN A 129 7.08 -15.92 23.88
C ASN A 129 7.25 -14.54 24.55
N GLY A 130 6.96 -13.46 23.84
CA GLY A 130 7.12 -12.08 24.28
C GLY A 130 8.46 -11.45 23.93
N ASP A 131 9.41 -12.18 23.34
CA ASP A 131 10.70 -11.60 22.95
C ASP A 131 10.52 -10.55 21.84
N VAL A 132 11.23 -9.43 21.97
CA VAL A 132 11.27 -8.36 20.97
C VAL A 132 12.55 -8.51 20.18
N LEU A 133 12.44 -8.72 18.87
CA LEU A 133 13.58 -8.93 17.97
C LEU A 133 13.54 -7.97 16.80
N TRP A 134 14.72 -7.64 16.30
CA TRP A 134 14.89 -7.05 14.97
C TRP A 134 15.09 -8.16 13.94
N ALA A 135 14.50 -8.00 12.76
CA ALA A 135 14.66 -8.92 11.65
C ALA A 135 14.85 -8.15 10.34
N SER A 136 15.82 -8.58 9.53
CA SER A 136 16.23 -8.01 8.25
C SER A 136 16.85 -9.10 7.37
N GLU A 137 17.33 -8.76 6.17
CA GLU A 137 18.07 -9.72 5.33
C GLU A 137 19.36 -10.25 5.99
N ASP A 138 20.00 -9.44 6.84
CA ASP A 138 21.29 -9.76 7.47
C ASP A 138 21.16 -10.20 8.95
N GLU A 139 19.97 -10.09 9.55
CA GLU A 139 19.70 -10.39 10.96
C GLU A 139 18.35 -11.12 11.08
N ASN A 140 18.31 -12.34 11.65
CA ASN A 140 17.09 -13.15 11.75
C ASN A 140 16.32 -13.26 10.41
N SER A 141 17.05 -13.58 9.34
CA SER A 141 16.55 -13.46 7.96
C SER A 141 15.46 -14.46 7.58
N ASP A 142 15.45 -15.63 8.22
CA ASP A 142 14.37 -16.61 8.14
C ASP A 142 13.08 -16.05 8.74
N LEU A 143 13.17 -15.39 9.90
CA LEU A 143 12.05 -14.69 10.53
C LEU A 143 11.58 -13.52 9.68
N PHE A 144 12.50 -12.70 9.14
CA PHE A 144 12.15 -11.57 8.28
C PHE A 144 11.35 -12.02 7.05
N THR A 145 11.88 -13.01 6.33
CA THR A 145 11.24 -13.56 5.12
C THR A 145 9.92 -14.27 5.46
N GLY A 146 9.88 -15.01 6.57
CA GLY A 146 8.68 -15.74 6.99
C GLY A 146 7.57 -14.83 7.53
N ALA A 147 7.93 -13.70 8.17
CA ALA A 147 6.96 -12.77 8.75
C ALA A 147 6.16 -12.05 7.66
N ALA A 148 6.79 -11.75 6.52
CA ALA A 148 6.10 -11.28 5.32
C ALA A 148 5.09 -12.33 4.83
N GLY A 149 3.83 -11.93 4.67
CA GLY A 149 2.76 -12.87 4.27
C GLY A 149 2.30 -13.85 5.38
N SER A 150 2.80 -13.70 6.62
CA SER A 150 2.38 -14.57 7.74
C SER A 150 0.99 -14.26 8.28
N PHE A 151 0.38 -13.14 7.88
CA PHE A 151 -0.87 -12.62 8.46
C PHE A 151 -0.82 -12.50 10.00
N GLY A 152 0.37 -12.23 10.56
CA GLY A 152 0.59 -12.07 12.00
C GLY A 152 0.67 -13.39 12.79
N THR A 153 0.88 -14.52 12.13
CA THR A 153 0.97 -15.84 12.79
C THR A 153 2.33 -16.14 13.42
N LEU A 154 3.41 -15.54 12.90
CA LEU A 154 4.78 -15.76 13.43
C LEU A 154 5.16 -14.76 14.52
N GLY A 155 4.45 -13.64 14.61
CA GLY A 155 4.69 -12.60 15.59
C GLY A 155 3.92 -11.32 15.26
N ILE A 156 4.06 -10.34 16.13
CA ILE A 156 3.44 -9.03 16.01
C ILE A 156 4.49 -8.04 15.51
N VAL A 157 4.37 -7.59 14.27
CA VAL A 157 5.22 -6.52 13.74
C VAL A 157 4.86 -5.21 14.44
N THR A 158 5.82 -4.59 15.09
CA THR A 158 5.67 -3.35 15.86
C THR A 158 6.30 -2.14 15.19
N LEU A 159 7.30 -2.34 14.32
CA LEU A 159 7.94 -1.26 13.59
C LEU A 159 8.48 -1.73 12.24
N LEU A 160 8.49 -0.84 11.24
CA LEU A 160 8.99 -1.13 9.90
C LEU A 160 9.92 0.01 9.43
N GLU A 161 11.02 -0.34 8.79
CA GLU A 161 11.82 0.60 7.99
C GLU A 161 11.47 0.43 6.51
N VAL A 162 10.79 1.42 5.93
CA VAL A 162 10.27 1.39 4.55
C VAL A 162 11.15 2.25 3.65
N GLN A 163 11.52 1.73 2.48
CA GLN A 163 12.25 2.46 1.45
C GLN A 163 11.36 3.53 0.80
N LEU A 164 11.98 4.60 0.34
CA LEU A 164 11.35 5.73 -0.33
C LEU A 164 12.08 6.02 -1.66
N VAL A 165 11.38 6.70 -2.56
CA VAL A 165 11.92 7.23 -3.82
C VAL A 165 11.57 8.70 -3.98
N PRO A 166 12.37 9.47 -4.75
CA PRO A 166 12.07 10.87 -5.04
C PRO A 166 10.72 11.07 -5.74
N ALA A 167 9.95 12.05 -5.26
CA ALA A 167 8.65 12.46 -5.80
C ALA A 167 8.53 14.00 -5.79
N LEU A 168 9.50 14.67 -6.42
CA LEU A 168 9.65 16.13 -6.32
C LEU A 168 8.49 16.91 -6.98
N SER A 169 8.06 16.49 -8.18
CA SER A 169 6.93 17.13 -8.88
C SER A 169 5.59 16.84 -8.22
N LYS A 170 5.48 15.69 -7.51
CA LYS A 170 4.23 15.13 -6.98
C LYS A 170 3.16 14.89 -8.06
N LEU A 171 3.57 14.70 -9.31
CA LEU A 171 2.70 14.47 -10.46
C LEU A 171 3.01 13.13 -11.12
N VAL A 172 1.96 12.48 -11.63
CA VAL A 172 2.06 11.26 -12.43
C VAL A 172 1.43 11.53 -13.79
N GLU A 173 2.17 11.23 -14.85
CA GLU A 173 1.66 11.24 -16.22
C GLU A 173 1.10 9.85 -16.54
N LEU A 174 -0.19 9.77 -16.85
CA LEU A 174 -0.91 8.56 -17.17
C LEU A 174 -1.23 8.51 -18.65
N THR A 175 -0.80 7.44 -19.32
CA THR A 175 -1.20 7.14 -20.70
C THR A 175 -2.18 5.99 -20.71
N TYR A 176 -3.30 6.18 -21.38
CA TYR A 176 -4.40 5.23 -21.49
C TYR A 176 -4.37 4.57 -22.86
N HIS A 177 -4.33 3.24 -22.87
CA HIS A 177 -4.23 2.39 -24.04
C HIS A 177 -5.50 1.54 -24.16
N PRO A 178 -6.50 1.98 -24.95
CA PRO A 178 -7.70 1.18 -25.23
C PRO A 178 -7.34 -0.22 -25.75
N VAL A 179 -8.13 -1.21 -25.34
CA VAL A 179 -8.03 -2.60 -25.76
C VAL A 179 -9.41 -3.16 -26.06
N GLN A 180 -9.47 -4.04 -27.07
CA GLN A 180 -10.72 -4.62 -27.57
C GLN A 180 -10.88 -6.11 -27.19
N SER A 181 -9.96 -6.66 -26.41
CA SER A 181 -10.08 -8.02 -25.88
C SER A 181 -9.17 -8.23 -24.68
N VAL A 182 -9.51 -9.20 -23.83
CA VAL A 182 -8.64 -9.66 -22.74
C VAL A 182 -7.28 -10.17 -23.27
N GLY A 183 -7.27 -10.81 -24.45
CA GLY A 183 -6.03 -11.28 -25.08
C GLY A 183 -5.10 -10.14 -25.49
N GLU A 184 -5.64 -9.03 -26.00
CA GLU A 184 -4.87 -7.82 -26.29
C GLU A 184 -4.40 -7.14 -24.99
N ALA A 185 -5.27 -7.05 -23.98
CA ALA A 185 -4.96 -6.50 -22.67
C ALA A 185 -3.74 -7.19 -22.04
N ASN A 186 -3.74 -8.53 -22.00
CA ASN A 186 -2.63 -9.31 -21.46
C ASN A 186 -1.33 -9.08 -22.25
N LYS A 187 -1.39 -9.03 -23.58
CA LYS A 187 -0.22 -8.75 -24.42
C LYS A 187 0.38 -7.38 -24.13
N LYS A 188 -0.44 -6.33 -24.02
CA LYS A 188 0.01 -4.98 -23.70
C LYS A 188 0.59 -4.91 -22.28
N LEU A 189 -0.11 -5.46 -21.29
CA LEU A 189 0.34 -5.48 -19.90
C LEU A 189 1.70 -6.18 -19.77
N HIS A 190 1.85 -7.38 -20.33
CA HIS A 190 3.14 -8.08 -20.36
C HIS A 190 4.23 -7.27 -21.09
N GLY A 191 3.88 -6.65 -22.23
CA GLY A 191 4.80 -5.78 -22.97
C GLY A 191 5.31 -4.63 -22.11
N PHE A 192 4.42 -3.87 -21.47
CA PHE A 192 4.78 -2.72 -20.65
C PHE A 192 5.59 -3.13 -19.41
N CYS A 193 5.24 -4.24 -18.75
CA CYS A 193 5.96 -4.67 -17.55
C CYS A 193 7.36 -5.25 -17.83
N VAL A 194 7.56 -5.94 -18.96
CA VAL A 194 8.79 -6.71 -19.23
C VAL A 194 9.72 -5.99 -20.20
N THR A 195 9.17 -5.34 -21.22
CA THR A 195 9.96 -4.86 -22.36
C THR A 195 10.27 -3.37 -22.33
N ASP A 196 9.54 -2.59 -21.54
CA ASP A 196 9.67 -1.13 -21.52
C ASP A 196 9.99 -0.62 -20.09
N PRO A 197 11.27 -0.39 -19.76
CA PRO A 197 11.68 -0.02 -18.40
C PRO A 197 11.32 1.43 -18.03
N LYS A 198 10.66 2.18 -18.92
CA LYS A 198 10.35 3.61 -18.70
C LYS A 198 9.12 3.84 -17.84
N TRP A 199 8.28 2.83 -17.63
CA TRP A 199 7.06 2.94 -16.85
C TRP A 199 7.35 2.67 -15.38
N ASP A 200 6.79 3.51 -14.52
CA ASP A 200 6.83 3.35 -13.07
C ASP A 200 5.60 2.58 -12.58
N TYR A 201 4.49 2.72 -13.31
CA TYR A 201 3.23 2.09 -12.98
C TYR A 201 2.57 1.45 -14.20
N VAL A 202 1.95 0.28 -14.01
CA VAL A 202 1.13 -0.39 -15.03
C VAL A 202 -0.09 -1.00 -14.37
N ASP A 203 -1.26 -0.69 -14.89
CA ASP A 203 -2.55 -1.15 -14.39
C ASP A 203 -3.55 -1.29 -15.55
N GLY A 204 -4.75 -1.83 -15.31
CA GLY A 204 -5.78 -1.90 -16.35
C GLY A 204 -7.17 -2.22 -15.82
N ILE A 205 -8.17 -1.71 -16.54
CA ILE A 205 -9.58 -1.97 -16.26
C ILE A 205 -10.22 -2.58 -17.51
N MET A 206 -10.87 -3.73 -17.33
CA MET A 206 -11.78 -4.28 -18.34
C MET A 206 -13.22 -3.91 -17.95
N PHE A 207 -13.94 -3.26 -18.87
CA PHE A 207 -15.37 -2.90 -18.70
C PHE A 207 -16.29 -3.99 -19.25
N SER A 208 -15.84 -4.70 -20.30
CA SER A 208 -16.48 -5.89 -20.86
C SER A 208 -15.42 -6.85 -21.39
N LYS A 209 -15.81 -7.95 -22.04
CA LYS A 209 -14.86 -8.91 -22.65
C LYS A 209 -14.05 -8.28 -23.79
N ASP A 210 -14.59 -7.23 -24.38
CA ASP A 210 -14.24 -6.61 -25.64
C ASP A 210 -14.00 -5.09 -25.53
N SER A 211 -14.01 -4.56 -24.30
CA SER A 211 -13.76 -3.14 -24.04
C SER A 211 -13.02 -2.96 -22.72
N GLY A 212 -11.84 -2.38 -22.79
CA GLY A 212 -11.00 -2.11 -21.63
C GLY A 212 -9.91 -1.09 -21.94
N VAL A 213 -9.12 -0.76 -20.92
CA VAL A 213 -7.99 0.16 -21.02
C VAL A 213 -6.84 -0.36 -20.16
N ILE A 214 -5.65 -0.44 -20.74
CA ILE A 214 -4.41 -0.58 -19.98
C ILE A 214 -3.88 0.83 -19.73
N THR A 215 -3.48 1.13 -18.51
CA THR A 215 -2.96 2.43 -18.10
C THR A 215 -1.48 2.26 -17.74
N THR A 216 -0.63 3.10 -18.31
CA THR A 216 0.79 3.17 -17.94
C THR A 216 1.08 4.52 -17.31
N GLY A 217 1.80 4.53 -16.21
CA GLY A 217 2.13 5.73 -15.45
C GLY A 217 3.63 5.99 -15.40
N ARG A 218 3.99 7.26 -15.38
CA ARG A 218 5.35 7.74 -15.13
C ARG A 218 5.32 8.81 -14.05
N LEU A 219 6.14 8.64 -13.01
CA LEU A 219 6.34 9.66 -11.99
C LEU A 219 7.17 10.79 -12.59
N MET A 220 6.62 12.00 -12.61
CA MET A 220 7.29 13.13 -13.23
C MET A 220 8.41 13.65 -12.32
N THR A 221 9.54 14.05 -12.90
CA THR A 221 10.65 14.66 -12.15
C THR A 221 10.48 16.18 -12.01
N GLU A 222 9.81 16.79 -12.99
CA GLU A 222 9.57 18.23 -13.10
C GLU A 222 8.10 18.49 -13.42
N GLY A 223 7.63 19.70 -13.15
CA GLY A 223 6.25 20.11 -13.38
C GLY A 223 5.61 20.71 -12.14
N ASP A 224 4.53 21.43 -12.36
CA ASP A 224 3.75 22.05 -11.30
C ASP A 224 2.24 21.83 -11.51
N GLU A 225 1.44 22.34 -10.57
CA GLU A 225 -0.01 22.15 -10.54
C GLU A 225 -0.73 22.67 -11.80
N SER A 226 -0.13 23.56 -12.59
CA SER A 226 -0.72 24.06 -13.85
C SER A 226 -0.82 23.00 -14.94
N LEU A 227 -0.03 21.92 -14.85
CA LEU A 227 -0.06 20.82 -15.79
C LEU A 227 -1.17 19.81 -15.50
N VAL A 228 -1.83 19.89 -14.33
CA VAL A 228 -2.84 18.92 -13.91
C VAL A 228 -4.06 18.96 -14.82
N THR A 229 -4.39 17.82 -15.43
CA THR A 229 -5.54 17.68 -16.33
C THR A 229 -6.69 16.87 -15.74
N ALA A 230 -6.45 16.11 -14.66
CA ALA A 230 -7.50 15.33 -13.99
C ALA A 230 -7.25 15.19 -12.47
N ARG A 231 -8.34 14.97 -11.73
CA ARG A 231 -8.40 14.71 -10.28
C ARG A 231 -9.53 13.75 -9.98
N TYR A 232 -9.39 12.99 -8.89
CA TYR A 232 -10.31 11.90 -8.54
C TYR A 232 -10.73 11.90 -7.07
N MET A 233 -10.06 12.67 -6.20
CA MET A 233 -10.29 12.62 -4.75
C MET A 233 -11.29 13.64 -4.20
N ARG A 234 -11.72 14.67 -4.94
CA ARG A 234 -12.66 15.69 -4.41
C ARG A 234 -14.09 15.17 -4.48
N ALA A 235 -14.96 15.55 -3.54
CA ALA A 235 -16.35 15.06 -3.49
C ALA A 235 -17.14 15.28 -4.80
N SER A 236 -16.78 16.32 -5.57
CA SER A 236 -17.35 16.65 -6.86
C SER A 236 -16.76 15.90 -8.06
N ASP A 237 -15.62 15.23 -7.90
CA ASP A 237 -14.92 14.56 -8.99
C ASP A 237 -15.62 13.24 -9.35
N ASP A 238 -15.70 12.96 -10.64
CA ASP A 238 -16.16 11.65 -11.14
C ASP A 238 -15.25 10.54 -10.62
N TRP A 239 -15.85 9.39 -10.31
CA TRP A 239 -15.07 8.21 -9.94
C TRP A 239 -14.16 7.82 -11.10
N TYR A 240 -12.93 7.44 -10.78
CA TYR A 240 -11.90 7.09 -11.76
C TYR A 240 -12.42 6.10 -12.82
N TYR A 241 -13.05 5.00 -12.37
CA TYR A 241 -13.67 4.00 -13.23
C TYR A 241 -14.66 4.60 -14.23
N THR A 242 -15.61 5.41 -13.75
CA THR A 242 -16.66 6.01 -14.59
C THR A 242 -16.08 7.03 -15.56
N ASN A 243 -15.14 7.87 -15.11
CA ASN A 243 -14.44 8.82 -15.96
C ASN A 243 -13.67 8.12 -17.11
N VAL A 244 -12.93 7.04 -16.80
CA VAL A 244 -12.22 6.26 -17.82
C VAL A 244 -13.21 5.62 -18.80
N GLN A 245 -14.33 5.08 -18.32
CA GLN A 245 -15.36 4.49 -19.18
C GLN A 245 -15.97 5.52 -20.14
N MET A 246 -16.30 6.72 -19.65
CA MET A 246 -16.84 7.81 -20.48
C MET A 246 -15.83 8.30 -21.52
N LYS A 247 -14.55 8.45 -21.14
CA LYS A 247 -13.48 8.83 -22.08
C LYS A 247 -13.27 7.75 -23.14
N LEU A 248 -13.32 6.47 -22.77
CA LEU A 248 -13.19 5.36 -23.72
C LEU A 248 -14.29 5.36 -24.78
N ALA A 249 -15.53 5.71 -24.40
CA ALA A 249 -16.66 5.79 -25.34
C ALA A 249 -16.49 6.91 -26.40
N SER A 250 -15.67 7.93 -26.14
CA SER A 250 -15.45 9.07 -27.03
C SER A 250 -14.06 9.12 -27.66
N LYS A 251 -13.06 8.45 -27.08
CA LYS A 251 -11.65 8.48 -27.49
C LYS A 251 -11.11 7.07 -27.73
N THR A 252 -11.10 6.66 -28.99
CA THR A 252 -10.62 5.33 -29.41
C THR A 252 -9.10 5.23 -29.57
N GLY A 253 -8.40 6.37 -29.71
CA GLY A 253 -6.94 6.43 -29.96
C GLY A 253 -6.06 6.50 -28.72
N GLY A 254 -6.62 6.33 -27.51
CA GLY A 254 -5.93 6.59 -26.25
C GLY A 254 -5.83 8.08 -25.91
N TRP A 255 -5.38 8.37 -24.70
CA TRP A 255 -5.19 9.74 -24.21
C TRP A 255 -4.15 9.78 -23.10
N VAL A 256 -3.77 11.00 -22.71
CA VAL A 256 -2.86 11.27 -21.60
C VAL A 256 -3.57 12.16 -20.58
N ASP A 257 -3.43 11.84 -19.30
CA ASP A 257 -3.79 12.72 -18.20
C ASP A 257 -2.55 12.96 -17.31
N ILE A 258 -2.44 14.16 -16.73
CA ILE A 258 -1.46 14.47 -15.69
C ILE A 258 -2.24 14.66 -14.40
N VAL A 259 -1.89 13.91 -13.37
CA VAL A 259 -2.63 13.85 -12.11
C VAL A 259 -1.69 14.04 -10.92
N PRO A 260 -2.15 14.63 -9.81
CA PRO A 260 -1.41 14.59 -8.56
C PRO A 260 -1.18 13.15 -8.10
N ILE A 261 -0.03 12.89 -7.49
CA ILE A 261 0.36 11.54 -7.06
C ILE A 261 -0.63 10.94 -6.06
N GLN A 262 -1.19 11.72 -5.14
CA GLN A 262 -2.20 11.23 -4.20
C GLN A 262 -3.49 10.83 -4.92
N ASP A 263 -3.94 11.65 -5.89
CA ASP A 263 -5.09 11.33 -6.73
C ASP A 263 -4.86 10.05 -7.54
N TYR A 264 -3.63 9.84 -8.02
CA TYR A 264 -3.25 8.60 -8.69
C TYR A 264 -3.30 7.38 -7.76
N LEU A 265 -2.58 7.45 -6.63
CA LEU A 265 -2.43 6.33 -5.71
C LEU A 265 -3.78 5.87 -5.16
N PHE A 266 -4.68 6.80 -4.82
CA PHE A 266 -5.98 6.46 -4.21
C PHE A 266 -7.17 6.55 -5.16
N ARG A 267 -6.93 6.50 -6.49
CA ARG A 267 -7.96 6.64 -7.53
C ARG A 267 -9.12 5.63 -7.41
N TYR A 268 -8.88 4.48 -6.78
CA TYR A 268 -9.87 3.41 -6.64
C TYR A 268 -10.70 3.45 -5.36
N ASP A 269 -10.33 4.30 -4.38
CA ASP A 269 -10.92 4.31 -3.04
C ASP A 269 -12.47 4.34 -3.06
N ARG A 270 -13.04 5.22 -3.88
CA ARG A 270 -14.50 5.40 -3.98
C ARG A 270 -15.24 4.30 -4.74
N GLY A 271 -14.55 3.61 -5.64
CA GLY A 271 -15.16 2.62 -6.54
C GLY A 271 -15.12 1.19 -6.00
N ALA A 272 -14.28 0.92 -5.01
CA ALA A 272 -13.94 -0.44 -4.63
C ALA A 272 -15.09 -1.26 -4.05
N PHE A 273 -15.97 -0.65 -3.25
CA PHE A 273 -17.13 -1.34 -2.67
C PHE A 273 -18.31 -1.50 -3.64
N CYS A 274 -18.29 -0.78 -4.77
CA CYS A 274 -19.35 -0.84 -5.79
C CYS A 274 -19.01 -1.76 -6.98
N SER A 275 -17.88 -2.46 -6.94
CA SER A 275 -17.48 -3.44 -7.97
C SER A 275 -18.17 -4.81 -7.85
N SER A 276 -18.92 -5.04 -6.77
CA SER A 276 -19.88 -6.13 -6.70
C SER A 276 -21.26 -5.60 -7.11
N PRO A 277 -21.93 -6.16 -8.12
CA PRO A 277 -23.31 -5.77 -8.40
C PRO A 277 -24.12 -6.04 -7.14
N ALA A 278 -24.82 -5.01 -6.66
CA ALA A 278 -25.94 -5.21 -5.76
C ALA A 278 -26.94 -6.09 -6.51
N VAL A 279 -27.03 -7.35 -6.14
CA VAL A 279 -28.11 -8.26 -6.50
C VAL A 279 -29.12 -8.24 -5.37
#